data_AF-A0A1L7WFJ1-F1
#
_entry.id   AF-A0A1L7WFJ1-F1
#
_cell.length_a   1.000
_cell.length_b   1.000
_cell.length_c   1.000
_cell.angle_alpha   90.00
_cell.angle_beta   90.00
_cell.angle_gamma   90.00
#
_symmetry.space_group_name_H-M   'P 1'
#
loop_
_entity.id
_entity.type
_entity.pdbx_description
1 polymer ?
#
loop_
_entity_poly.entity_id
_entity_poly.type
_entity_poly.pdbx_seq_one_letter_code
_entity_poly.pdbx_strand_id
1 'polypeptide(L)'
;MELTAIKVHGKKKRDCGKAAVADRKLLKRPSGRPFKLSDQNEETHVSAISEPPSKKSKKRTMKNLKSRRKMSDLEKLPTEILETVFLFCLNLDLPKASPIIAAKLSSQIVYNKTILTAFGPTWERWHGRERNWLQKRNTQPGDFEEDPALQSAVLRCRWATLPIIMDAKDNWIQRFAKDRPFKPAWFDIKSNAPPEDFEEHDTPQDPTEEHDEPQMTAQEYLDADFKGFSDLILSERDGGWLWDECSWDRNSDVTEGIEMPQSLLSGPWDEDMLKYLFWLRKSGAGIDWLSSTSGEVGLEGMKKAILFGDIRAIHLLAWTGIIEKLDVDLLIWAFRNAGGDKLAVINQLLRLNFSTIPDRVSRKLDKELADLMEEARQDGDDEKHELVMRILTSETLDGRLEAVG
;
A
#
# COMPACT_ATOMS: atom_id res chain seq x y z
N MET A 1 25.86 -39.84 17.80
CA MET A 1 24.47 -40.10 18.23
C MET A 1 23.57 -39.65 17.10
N GLU A 2 23.07 -40.59 16.30
CA GLU A 2 22.17 -40.31 15.17
C GLU A 2 20.74 -40.12 15.68
N LEU A 3 20.11 -39.00 15.33
CA LEU A 3 18.72 -38.71 15.68
C LEU A 3 17.79 -39.25 14.58
N THR A 4 16.96 -40.23 14.91
CA THR A 4 15.88 -40.74 14.04
C THR A 4 14.82 -39.67 13.79
N ALA A 5 14.51 -39.42 12.52
CA ALA A 5 13.46 -38.48 12.12
C ALA A 5 12.06 -39.00 12.48
N ILE A 6 11.27 -38.18 13.19
CA ILE A 6 9.86 -38.47 13.50
C ILE A 6 9.00 -38.10 12.27
N LYS A 7 8.44 -39.11 11.61
CA LYS A 7 7.52 -38.93 10.48
C LYS A 7 6.11 -38.55 10.97
N VAL A 8 5.82 -37.25 11.02
CA VAL A 8 4.48 -36.74 11.35
C VAL A 8 3.52 -37.08 10.21
N HIS A 9 2.58 -37.99 10.44
CA HIS A 9 1.54 -38.32 9.47
C HIS A 9 0.57 -37.15 9.28
N GLY A 10 0.47 -36.64 8.06
CA GLY A 10 -0.48 -35.58 7.70
C GLY A 10 -1.93 -35.98 8.02
N LYS A 11 -2.71 -35.06 8.59
CA LYS A 11 -4.16 -35.21 8.81
C LYS A 11 -4.85 -35.40 7.44
N LYS A 12 -5.15 -36.65 7.05
CA LYS A 12 -5.94 -36.95 5.83
C LYS A 12 -7.31 -36.28 5.96
N LYS A 13 -7.57 -35.24 5.17
CA LYS A 13 -8.88 -34.58 5.09
C LYS A 13 -9.91 -35.54 4.52
N ARG A 14 -11.06 -35.64 5.19
CA ARG A 14 -12.22 -36.43 4.78
C ARG A 14 -12.76 -35.92 3.45
N ASP A 15 -12.96 -36.82 2.49
CA ASP A 15 -13.68 -36.47 1.27
C ASP A 15 -15.15 -36.22 1.59
N CYS A 16 -15.64 -35.06 1.15
CA CYS A 16 -16.98 -34.52 1.37
C CYS A 16 -17.73 -34.31 0.05
N GLY A 17 -17.25 -34.90 -1.06
CA GLY A 17 -17.97 -34.92 -2.34
C GLY A 17 -19.36 -35.53 -2.21
N LYS A 18 -20.32 -35.05 -3.02
CA LYS A 18 -21.74 -35.49 -2.98
C LYS A 18 -21.88 -37.01 -3.15
N ALA A 19 -21.11 -37.62 -4.05
CA ALA A 19 -21.09 -39.07 -4.26
C ALA A 19 -20.62 -39.83 -2.99
N ALA A 20 -19.46 -39.46 -2.44
CA ALA A 20 -18.93 -40.06 -1.23
C ALA A 20 -19.84 -39.86 0.02
N VAL A 21 -20.68 -38.81 0.04
CA VAL A 21 -21.69 -38.61 1.09
C VAL A 21 -22.93 -39.48 0.86
N ALA A 22 -23.36 -39.64 -0.40
CA ALA A 22 -24.48 -40.50 -0.78
C ALA A 22 -24.18 -41.97 -0.47
N ASP A 23 -23.00 -42.46 -0.83
CA ASP A 23 -22.58 -43.85 -0.58
C ASP A 23 -22.54 -44.17 0.92
N ARG A 24 -22.09 -43.21 1.75
CA ARG A 24 -22.11 -43.38 3.22
C ARG A 24 -23.51 -43.43 3.80
N LYS A 25 -24.45 -42.67 3.24
CA LYS A 25 -25.86 -42.71 3.65
C LYS A 25 -26.52 -44.03 3.26
N LEU A 26 -26.19 -44.56 2.09
CA LEU A 26 -26.64 -45.89 1.66
C LEU A 26 -26.12 -46.99 2.59
N LEU A 27 -24.89 -46.85 3.08
CA LEU A 27 -24.27 -47.79 4.01
C LEU A 27 -24.70 -47.62 5.49
N LYS A 28 -25.65 -46.73 5.81
CA LYS A 28 -26.20 -46.46 7.17
C LYS A 28 -25.13 -46.35 8.29
N ARG A 29 -23.94 -45.82 8.00
CA ARG A 29 -22.83 -45.78 8.97
C ARG A 29 -22.77 -44.47 9.77
N PRO A 30 -22.54 -44.50 11.10
CA PRO A 30 -22.33 -43.30 11.91
C PRO A 30 -21.06 -42.55 11.50
N SER A 31 -21.03 -41.25 11.82
CA SER A 31 -19.90 -40.36 11.52
C SER A 31 -18.68 -40.66 12.41
N GLY A 32 -17.79 -41.56 11.99
CA GLY A 32 -16.50 -41.82 12.67
C GLY A 32 -15.49 -42.59 11.81
N ARG A 33 -14.20 -42.19 11.97
CA ARG A 33 -12.91 -42.67 11.40
C ARG A 33 -12.84 -43.12 9.92
N PRO A 34 -11.99 -42.50 9.06
CA PRO A 34 -11.80 -42.93 7.67
C PRO A 34 -11.26 -44.36 7.55
N PHE A 35 -11.77 -45.10 6.55
CA PHE A 35 -11.36 -46.46 6.21
C PHE A 35 -9.93 -46.47 5.63
N LYS A 36 -9.09 -47.40 6.10
CA LYS A 36 -7.73 -47.62 5.57
C LYS A 36 -7.88 -48.56 4.38
N LEU A 37 -7.85 -48.03 3.15
CA LEU A 37 -7.65 -48.86 1.97
C LEU A 37 -6.15 -49.17 1.89
N SER A 38 -5.82 -50.45 1.84
CA SER A 38 -4.47 -50.99 1.67
C SER A 38 -3.99 -50.75 0.24
N ASP A 39 -2.77 -50.23 0.14
CA ASP A 39 -2.05 -49.97 -1.11
C ASP A 39 -1.83 -51.24 -1.94
N GLN A 40 -1.84 -51.08 -3.26
CA GLN A 40 -0.94 -51.82 -4.14
C GLN A 40 -0.13 -50.80 -4.95
N ASN A 41 1.18 -50.96 -4.82
CA ASN A 41 2.26 -50.32 -5.58
C ASN A 41 2.01 -50.35 -7.09
N GLU A 42 2.37 -49.26 -7.77
CA GLU A 42 3.40 -49.34 -8.81
C GLU A 42 4.05 -47.96 -9.04
N GLU A 43 5.36 -48.00 -9.21
CA GLU A 43 6.29 -46.89 -9.28
C GLU A 43 6.32 -46.30 -10.70
N THR A 44 6.37 -44.97 -10.81
CA THR A 44 7.18 -44.31 -11.85
C THR A 44 7.46 -42.85 -11.47
N HIS A 45 8.73 -42.58 -11.22
CA HIS A 45 9.32 -41.26 -11.07
C HIS A 45 9.42 -40.57 -12.44
N VAL A 46 8.83 -39.39 -12.63
CA VAL A 46 9.41 -38.27 -13.41
C VAL A 46 8.86 -36.94 -12.89
N SER A 47 9.77 -35.98 -12.72
CA SER A 47 9.61 -34.59 -12.27
C SER A 47 8.54 -33.77 -13.02
N ALA A 48 7.71 -33.05 -12.26
CA ALA A 48 7.11 -31.79 -12.70
C ALA A 48 6.78 -30.93 -11.46
N ILE A 49 7.49 -29.81 -11.33
CA ILE A 49 7.11 -28.69 -10.46
C ILE A 49 5.73 -28.24 -10.93
N SER A 50 4.70 -28.53 -10.15
CA SER A 50 3.37 -27.97 -10.32
C SER A 50 2.91 -27.38 -9.00
N GLU A 51 2.65 -26.08 -9.05
CA GLU A 51 2.08 -25.31 -7.95
C GLU A 51 0.80 -25.98 -7.43
N PRO A 52 0.56 -26.01 -6.10
CA PRO A 52 -0.69 -26.55 -5.59
C PRO A 52 -1.85 -25.67 -6.07
N PRO A 53 -2.94 -26.25 -6.62
CA PRO A 53 -4.08 -25.48 -7.08
C PRO A 53 -4.69 -24.71 -5.91
N SER A 54 -4.64 -23.39 -6.01
CA SER A 54 -5.29 -22.46 -5.09
C SER A 54 -6.79 -22.80 -5.06
N LYS A 55 -7.23 -23.42 -3.96
CA LYS A 55 -8.65 -23.72 -3.76
C LYS A 55 -9.39 -22.40 -3.65
N LYS A 56 -10.08 -21.99 -4.72
CA LYS A 56 -11.00 -20.84 -4.73
C LYS A 56 -11.89 -20.91 -3.48
N SER A 57 -11.74 -19.92 -2.60
CA SER A 57 -12.54 -19.80 -1.38
C SER A 57 -14.02 -19.80 -1.76
N LYS A 58 -14.80 -20.75 -1.27
CA LYS A 58 -16.24 -20.81 -1.52
C LYS A 58 -16.89 -19.60 -0.83
N LYS A 59 -17.30 -18.59 -1.60
CA LYS A 59 -18.09 -17.44 -1.11
C LYS A 59 -19.32 -17.98 -0.38
N ARG A 60 -19.39 -17.77 0.94
CA ARG A 60 -20.51 -18.22 1.78
C ARG A 60 -21.67 -17.25 1.58
N THR A 61 -22.67 -17.64 0.81
CA THR A 61 -23.90 -16.85 0.63
C THR A 61 -24.72 -16.80 1.92
N MET A 62 -25.40 -15.67 2.18
CA MET A 62 -26.27 -15.48 3.36
C MET A 62 -27.26 -16.62 3.58
N LYS A 63 -27.83 -17.19 2.50
CA LYS A 63 -28.75 -18.33 2.58
C LYS A 63 -28.12 -19.57 3.24
N ASN A 64 -26.84 -19.82 2.98
CA ASN A 64 -26.07 -20.91 3.57
C ASN A 64 -25.60 -20.62 5.00
N LEU A 65 -25.59 -19.34 5.39
CA LEU A 65 -25.18 -18.87 6.71
C LEU A 65 -26.35 -18.96 7.70
N LYS A 66 -27.54 -18.52 7.27
CA LYS A 66 -28.79 -18.58 8.04
C LYS A 66 -29.26 -20.01 8.30
N SER A 67 -29.02 -20.95 7.38
CA SER A 67 -29.52 -22.33 7.49
C SER A 67 -28.77 -23.22 8.48
N ARG A 68 -27.59 -22.80 8.95
CA ARG A 68 -26.66 -23.66 9.67
C ARG A 68 -26.50 -23.32 11.16
N ARG A 69 -27.16 -22.25 11.64
CA ARG A 69 -27.01 -21.74 13.02
C ARG A 69 -28.32 -21.20 13.57
N LYS A 70 -28.56 -21.37 14.88
CA LYS A 70 -29.60 -20.63 15.62
C LYS A 70 -29.15 -19.16 15.70
N MET A 71 -29.91 -18.27 15.08
CA MET A 71 -29.59 -16.83 15.07
C MET A 71 -29.81 -16.21 16.45
N SER A 72 -28.90 -15.32 16.86
CA SER A 72 -29.12 -14.47 18.04
C SER A 72 -30.25 -13.48 17.80
N ASP A 73 -30.79 -12.87 18.85
CA ASP A 73 -31.88 -11.90 18.69
C ASP A 73 -31.42 -10.63 17.97
N LEU A 74 -30.15 -10.22 18.16
CA LEU A 74 -29.52 -9.15 17.40
C LEU A 74 -29.42 -9.48 15.90
N GLU A 75 -29.09 -10.72 15.54
CA GLU A 75 -29.03 -11.16 14.13
C GLU A 75 -30.41 -11.20 13.46
N LYS A 76 -31.50 -11.30 14.23
CA LYS A 76 -32.88 -11.31 13.71
C LYS A 76 -33.42 -9.92 13.42
N LEU A 77 -32.81 -8.86 13.97
CA LEU A 77 -33.27 -7.48 13.74
C LEU A 77 -33.34 -7.13 12.25
N PRO A 78 -34.28 -6.27 11.82
CA PRO A 78 -34.30 -5.74 10.47
C PRO A 78 -32.97 -5.07 10.10
N THR A 79 -32.64 -5.07 8.81
CA THR A 79 -31.36 -4.52 8.32
C THR A 79 -31.27 -3.03 8.65
N GLU A 80 -32.36 -2.30 8.47
CA GLU A 80 -32.48 -0.86 8.67
C GLU A 80 -32.14 -0.48 10.12
N ILE A 81 -32.63 -1.25 11.09
CA ILE A 81 -32.35 -1.02 12.51
C ILE A 81 -30.87 -1.29 12.82
N LEU A 82 -30.30 -2.34 12.25
CA LEU A 82 -28.87 -2.63 12.41
C LEU A 82 -28.00 -1.54 11.79
N GLU A 83 -28.37 -1.04 10.61
CA GLU A 83 -27.68 0.08 9.96
C GLU A 83 -27.74 1.34 10.82
N THR A 84 -28.91 1.70 11.37
CA THR A 84 -29.03 2.86 12.29
C THR A 84 -28.18 2.68 13.54
N VAL A 85 -28.23 1.51 14.19
CA VAL A 85 -27.41 1.23 15.38
C VAL A 85 -25.93 1.34 15.05
N PHE A 86 -25.49 0.75 13.93
CA PHE A 86 -24.10 0.81 13.49
C PHE A 86 -23.66 2.24 13.18
N LEU A 87 -24.47 3.02 12.45
CA LEU A 87 -24.16 4.40 12.10
C LEU A 87 -24.23 5.36 13.31
N PHE A 88 -24.92 4.97 14.38
CA PHE A 88 -24.91 5.71 15.63
C PHE A 88 -23.64 5.45 16.44
N CYS A 89 -23.17 4.20 16.51
CA CYS A 89 -22.02 3.84 17.35
C CYS A 89 -20.67 3.80 16.63
N LEU A 90 -20.67 3.72 15.29
CA LEU A 90 -19.49 3.61 14.41
C LEU A 90 -18.48 2.53 14.83
N ASN A 91 -18.96 1.51 15.54
CA ASN A 91 -18.12 0.43 16.02
C ASN A 91 -17.90 -0.64 14.93
N LEU A 92 -16.71 -0.61 14.32
CA LEU A 92 -16.31 -1.55 13.27
C LEU A 92 -16.16 -3.01 13.73
N ASP A 93 -16.22 -3.29 15.03
CA ASP A 93 -16.22 -4.65 15.56
C ASP A 93 -17.60 -5.31 15.54
N LEU A 94 -18.68 -4.54 15.40
CA LEU A 94 -20.04 -5.07 15.29
C LEU A 94 -20.21 -5.98 14.04
N PRO A 95 -19.80 -5.56 12.83
CA PRO A 95 -19.72 -6.46 11.67
C PRO A 95 -18.80 -7.68 11.92
N LYS A 96 -17.69 -7.52 12.64
CA LYS A 96 -16.73 -8.61 12.89
C LYS A 96 -17.31 -9.68 13.83
N ALA A 97 -18.21 -9.29 14.74
CA ALA A 97 -18.82 -10.18 15.74
C ALA A 97 -19.74 -11.24 15.13
N SER A 98 -20.41 -10.94 14.01
CA SER A 98 -21.21 -11.95 13.29
C SER A 98 -21.23 -11.74 11.78
N PRO A 99 -20.99 -12.81 11.00
CA PRO A 99 -21.04 -12.75 9.54
C PRO A 99 -22.46 -12.50 8.98
N ILE A 100 -23.52 -12.69 9.77
CA ILE A 100 -24.89 -12.32 9.35
C ILE A 100 -25.08 -10.80 9.49
N ILE A 101 -24.61 -10.23 10.60
CA ILE A 101 -24.62 -8.78 10.82
C ILE A 101 -23.73 -8.09 9.77
N ALA A 102 -22.51 -8.60 9.54
CA ALA A 102 -21.65 -8.12 8.47
C ALA A 102 -22.39 -8.10 7.13
N ALA A 103 -23.00 -9.21 6.74
CA ALA A 103 -23.69 -9.30 5.45
C ALA A 103 -24.90 -8.36 5.33
N LYS A 104 -25.53 -7.98 6.45
CA LYS A 104 -26.61 -6.97 6.47
C LYS A 104 -26.05 -5.55 6.36
N LEU A 105 -24.92 -5.28 7.00
CA LEU A 105 -24.25 -3.96 6.99
C LEU A 105 -23.35 -3.75 5.76
N SER A 106 -23.11 -4.78 4.95
CA SER A 106 -22.32 -4.71 3.72
C SER A 106 -23.10 -4.08 2.57
N SER A 107 -23.53 -2.83 2.74
CA SER A 107 -24.15 -2.02 1.69
C SER A 107 -23.27 -0.81 1.35
N GLN A 108 -23.28 -0.39 0.08
CA GLN A 108 -22.50 0.78 -0.37
C GLN A 108 -22.89 2.04 0.42
N ILE A 109 -24.18 2.17 0.77
CA ILE A 109 -24.70 3.29 1.56
C ILE A 109 -24.04 3.33 2.94
N VAL A 110 -23.92 2.18 3.62
CA VAL A 110 -23.28 2.10 4.94
C VAL A 110 -21.80 2.42 4.83
N TYR A 111 -21.10 1.89 3.81
CA TYR A 111 -19.67 2.18 3.59
C TYR A 111 -19.43 3.67 3.33
N ASN A 112 -20.16 4.27 2.40
CA ASN A 112 -20.02 5.69 2.09
C ASN A 112 -20.36 6.56 3.31
N LYS A 113 -21.43 6.26 4.05
CA LYS A 113 -21.75 7.00 5.28
C LYS A 113 -20.66 6.86 6.34
N THR A 114 -20.09 5.66 6.51
CA THR A 114 -18.99 5.42 7.45
C THR A 114 -17.76 6.26 7.10
N ILE A 115 -17.39 6.30 5.81
CA ILE A 115 -16.27 7.11 5.33
C ILE A 115 -16.58 8.60 5.49
N LEU A 116 -17.78 9.05 5.12
CA LEU A 116 -18.19 10.45 5.29
C LEU A 116 -18.11 10.89 6.77
N THR A 117 -18.53 10.03 7.70
CA THR A 117 -18.43 10.33 9.13
C THR A 117 -16.97 10.34 9.60
N ALA A 118 -16.12 9.43 9.13
CA ALA A 118 -14.74 9.32 9.57
C ALA A 118 -13.79 10.36 8.95
N PHE A 119 -13.97 10.70 7.68
CA PHE A 119 -13.08 11.57 6.89
C PHE A 119 -13.67 12.95 6.59
N GLY A 120 -14.99 13.11 6.70
CA GLY A 120 -15.67 14.38 6.42
C GLY A 120 -15.14 15.57 7.22
N PRO A 121 -14.86 15.46 8.53
CA PRO A 121 -14.25 16.55 9.31
C PRO A 121 -12.88 16.98 8.75
N THR A 122 -12.06 16.02 8.32
CA THR A 122 -10.75 16.29 7.70
C THR A 122 -10.90 16.99 6.36
N TRP A 123 -11.82 16.51 5.51
CA TRP A 123 -12.09 17.13 4.22
C TRP A 123 -12.63 18.54 4.38
N GLU A 124 -13.50 18.79 5.36
CA GLU A 124 -14.03 20.13 5.66
C GLU A 124 -12.93 21.13 6.01
N ARG A 125 -11.92 20.65 6.75
CA ARG A 125 -10.78 21.45 7.17
C ARG A 125 -9.84 21.80 6.01
N TRP A 126 -9.62 20.89 5.07
CA TRP A 126 -8.51 21.01 4.12
C TRP A 126 -8.92 21.19 2.65
N HIS A 127 -10.10 20.73 2.25
CA HIS A 127 -10.48 20.76 0.84
C HIS A 127 -10.77 22.17 0.35
N GLY A 128 -10.21 22.55 -0.80
CA GLY A 128 -10.49 23.82 -1.49
C GLY A 128 -10.06 25.07 -0.73
N ARG A 129 -9.28 24.96 0.36
CA ARG A 129 -8.81 26.10 1.15
C ARG A 129 -7.36 26.42 0.80
N GLU A 130 -7.06 27.71 0.63
CA GLU A 130 -5.70 28.19 0.45
C GLU A 130 -4.82 27.80 1.64
N ARG A 131 -3.57 27.43 1.35
CA ARG A 131 -2.59 26.99 2.35
C ARG A 131 -2.04 28.18 3.15
N ASN A 132 -2.90 28.82 3.92
CA ASN A 132 -2.45 29.83 4.86
C ASN A 132 -1.82 29.14 6.07
N TRP A 133 -0.49 29.09 6.07
CA TRP A 133 0.34 28.56 7.18
C TRP A 133 -0.04 29.19 8.54
N LEU A 134 -0.51 30.44 8.52
CA LEU A 134 -1.04 31.16 9.69
C LEU A 134 -2.35 30.58 10.21
N GLN A 135 -3.19 30.01 9.35
CA GLN A 135 -4.47 29.40 9.73
C GLN A 135 -4.23 28.14 10.56
N LYS A 136 -3.16 27.38 10.27
CA LYS A 136 -2.73 26.21 11.07
C LYS A 136 -2.36 26.57 12.53
N ARG A 137 -1.94 27.82 12.78
CA ARG A 137 -1.67 28.34 14.14
C ARG A 137 -2.90 28.90 14.84
N ASN A 138 -3.89 29.37 14.08
CA ASN A 138 -5.09 30.03 14.61
C ASN A 138 -6.28 29.08 14.83
N THR A 139 -6.29 27.90 14.21
CA THR A 139 -7.28 26.85 14.52
C THR A 139 -7.01 26.33 15.93
N GLN A 140 -7.97 26.45 16.83
CA GLN A 140 -7.80 25.92 18.18
C GLN A 140 -7.89 24.38 18.13
N PRO A 141 -7.10 23.67 18.96
CA PRO A 141 -7.28 22.23 19.14
C PRO A 141 -8.71 21.98 19.66
N GLY A 142 -9.61 21.50 18.80
CA GLY A 142 -11.02 21.24 19.14
C GLY A 142 -12.05 21.79 18.14
N ASP A 143 -11.66 22.64 17.19
CA ASP A 143 -12.60 23.18 16.19
C ASP A 143 -13.13 22.09 15.22
N PHE A 144 -12.40 20.98 15.08
CA PHE A 144 -12.76 19.84 14.25
C PHE A 144 -12.61 18.54 15.06
N GLU A 145 -13.68 17.75 15.15
CA GLU A 145 -13.73 16.44 15.82
C GLU A 145 -13.11 15.36 14.92
N GLU A 146 -11.82 15.53 14.59
CA GLU A 146 -11.06 14.55 13.81
C GLU A 146 -10.66 13.35 14.70
N ASP A 147 -10.94 12.13 14.23
CA ASP A 147 -10.58 10.89 14.93
C ASP A 147 -9.60 10.04 14.08
N PRO A 148 -8.27 10.16 14.33
CA PRO A 148 -7.28 9.38 13.60
C PRO A 148 -7.42 7.87 13.85
N ALA A 149 -7.88 7.45 15.04
CA ALA A 149 -8.03 6.04 15.36
C ALA A 149 -9.18 5.43 14.55
N LEU A 150 -10.29 6.16 14.39
CA LEU A 150 -11.40 5.75 13.53
C LEU A 150 -10.98 5.67 12.06
N GLN A 151 -10.29 6.69 11.52
CA GLN A 151 -9.79 6.65 10.14
C GLN A 151 -8.86 5.45 9.92
N SER A 152 -7.92 5.22 10.84
CA SER A 152 -7.02 4.06 10.81
C SER A 152 -7.77 2.73 10.86
N ALA A 153 -8.85 2.65 11.65
CA ALA A 153 -9.69 1.45 11.73
C ALA A 153 -10.50 1.24 10.44
N VAL A 154 -10.97 2.31 9.78
CA VAL A 154 -11.62 2.24 8.48
C VAL A 154 -10.63 1.80 7.39
N LEU A 155 -9.43 2.39 7.31
CA LEU A 155 -8.41 2.03 6.31
C LEU A 155 -7.97 0.55 6.41
N ARG A 156 -8.00 -0.03 7.63
CA ARG A 156 -7.73 -1.46 7.84
C ARG A 156 -8.87 -2.39 7.39
N CYS A 157 -10.06 -1.85 7.11
CA CYS A 157 -11.18 -2.65 6.65
C CYS A 157 -11.01 -3.06 5.19
N ARG A 158 -11.21 -4.35 4.90
CA ARG A 158 -11.10 -4.90 3.54
C ARG A 158 -12.07 -4.30 2.52
N TRP A 159 -13.15 -3.67 2.98
CA TRP A 159 -14.13 -3.01 2.13
C TRP A 159 -13.77 -1.55 1.86
N ALA A 160 -12.88 -0.93 2.63
CA ALA A 160 -12.45 0.45 2.45
C ALA A 160 -11.34 0.52 1.39
N THR A 161 -11.70 0.13 0.16
CA THR A 161 -10.81 0.21 -0.99
C THR A 161 -10.74 1.64 -1.50
N LEU A 162 -9.64 1.99 -2.16
CA LEU A 162 -9.40 3.32 -2.69
C LEU A 162 -10.56 3.87 -3.56
N PRO A 163 -11.17 3.12 -4.49
CA PRO A 163 -12.31 3.62 -5.26
C PRO A 163 -13.55 3.96 -4.41
N ILE A 164 -13.77 3.27 -3.29
CA ILE A 164 -14.89 3.55 -2.39
C ILE A 164 -14.61 4.82 -1.59
N ILE A 165 -13.35 5.07 -1.22
CA ILE A 165 -12.95 6.32 -0.56
C ILE A 165 -13.06 7.50 -1.54
N MET A 166 -12.64 7.33 -2.80
CA MET A 166 -12.79 8.35 -3.84
C MET A 166 -14.25 8.68 -4.14
N ASP A 167 -15.10 7.66 -4.31
CA ASP A 167 -16.55 7.86 -4.49
C ASP A 167 -17.18 8.60 -3.29
N ALA A 168 -16.80 8.24 -2.06
CA ALA A 168 -17.25 8.94 -0.87
C ALA A 168 -16.77 10.41 -0.83
N LYS A 169 -15.55 10.69 -1.30
CA LYS A 169 -15.00 12.04 -1.42
C LYS A 169 -15.77 12.86 -2.45
N ASP A 170 -16.03 12.32 -3.63
CA ASP A 170 -16.84 13.00 -4.66
C ASP A 170 -18.25 13.32 -4.14
N ASN A 171 -18.88 12.35 -3.46
CA ASN A 171 -20.18 12.57 -2.80
C ASN A 171 -20.12 13.67 -1.73
N TRP A 172 -19.00 13.79 -1.01
CA TRP A 172 -18.80 14.85 -0.03
C TRP A 172 -18.62 16.21 -0.71
N ILE A 173 -17.78 16.29 -1.74
CA ILE A 173 -17.51 17.53 -2.50
C ILE A 173 -18.82 18.09 -3.07
N GLN A 174 -19.60 17.24 -3.72
CA GLN A 174 -20.90 17.60 -4.29
C GLN A 174 -21.91 18.10 -3.26
N ARG A 175 -21.77 17.75 -1.99
CA ARG A 175 -22.72 18.13 -0.93
C ARG A 175 -22.26 19.35 -0.13
N PHE A 176 -20.96 19.47 0.11
CA PHE A 176 -20.41 20.36 1.13
C PHE A 176 -19.32 21.31 0.61
N ALA A 177 -18.91 21.22 -0.66
CA ALA A 177 -17.79 21.98 -1.18
C ALA A 177 -18.03 22.61 -2.56
N LYS A 178 -19.28 22.83 -2.95
CA LYS A 178 -19.60 23.46 -4.25
C LYS A 178 -19.07 24.89 -4.38
N ASP A 179 -18.92 25.57 -3.24
CA ASP A 179 -18.46 26.95 -3.10
C ASP A 179 -16.93 27.09 -3.09
N ARG A 180 -16.19 25.99 -3.09
CA ARG A 180 -14.72 25.98 -3.01
C ARG A 180 -14.12 25.05 -4.08
N PRO A 181 -13.82 25.57 -5.28
CA PRO A 181 -13.24 24.75 -6.34
C PRO A 181 -11.88 24.19 -5.92
N PHE A 182 -11.66 22.91 -6.20
CA PHE A 182 -10.41 22.23 -5.89
C PHE A 182 -9.35 22.58 -6.94
N LYS A 183 -8.26 23.22 -6.50
CA LYS A 183 -7.07 23.42 -7.34
C LYS A 183 -6.10 22.25 -7.14
N PRO A 184 -5.84 21.41 -8.17
CA PRO A 184 -4.96 20.27 -8.04
C PRO A 184 -3.51 20.70 -7.85
N ALA A 185 -2.85 20.14 -6.84
CA ALA A 185 -1.39 20.21 -6.69
C ALA A 185 -0.79 18.89 -7.19
N TRP A 186 -0.53 18.82 -8.49
CA TRP A 186 0.04 17.65 -9.14
C TRP A 186 1.39 17.26 -8.54
N PHE A 187 1.74 15.98 -8.65
CA PHE A 187 2.99 15.43 -8.19
C PHE A 187 4.15 15.91 -9.05
N ASP A 188 3.99 15.94 -10.36
CA ASP A 188 4.97 16.53 -11.26
C ASP A 188 4.88 18.07 -11.19
N ILE A 189 5.98 18.72 -10.76
CA ILE A 189 6.04 20.18 -10.65
C ILE A 189 5.84 20.86 -12.02
N LYS A 190 6.29 20.24 -13.12
CA LYS A 190 6.09 20.78 -14.48
C LYS A 190 4.61 20.91 -14.82
N SER A 191 3.77 20.04 -14.26
CA SER A 191 2.32 20.07 -14.43
C SER A 191 1.63 21.16 -13.58
N ASN A 192 2.33 21.75 -12.60
CA ASN A 192 1.82 22.85 -11.76
C ASN A 192 2.29 24.24 -12.23
N ALA A 193 3.17 24.32 -13.24
CA ALA A 193 3.66 25.60 -13.73
C ALA A 193 2.49 26.41 -14.31
N PRO A 194 2.33 27.70 -13.92
CA PRO A 194 1.43 28.60 -14.62
C PRO A 194 1.82 28.62 -16.11
N PRO A 195 0.85 28.72 -17.04
CA PRO A 195 1.18 29.04 -18.42
C PRO A 195 2.09 30.27 -18.46
N GLU A 196 3.11 30.28 -19.33
CA GLU A 196 4.15 31.32 -19.39
C GLU A 196 3.59 32.76 -19.57
N ASP A 197 2.29 32.89 -19.89
CA ASP A 197 1.58 34.16 -20.10
C ASP A 197 0.82 34.69 -18.86
N PHE A 198 0.89 34.03 -17.69
CA PHE A 198 0.25 34.54 -16.47
C PHE A 198 1.14 35.56 -15.75
N GLU A 199 1.00 36.83 -16.10
CA GLU A 199 1.43 37.92 -15.22
C GLU A 199 0.57 37.91 -13.95
N GLU A 200 1.19 37.73 -12.77
CA GLU A 200 0.56 37.93 -11.46
C GLU A 200 0.17 39.41 -11.32
N HIS A 201 -0.97 39.79 -11.88
CA HIS A 201 -1.65 41.02 -11.51
C HIS A 201 -2.48 40.75 -10.27
N ASP A 202 -1.96 41.22 -9.13
CA ASP A 202 -2.70 41.54 -7.90
C ASP A 202 -3.90 42.44 -8.25
N THR A 203 -4.98 41.83 -8.71
CA THR A 203 -6.29 42.44 -8.85
C THR A 203 -7.27 41.58 -8.07
N PRO A 204 -8.09 42.17 -7.18
CA PRO A 204 -9.15 41.43 -6.50
C PRO A 204 -10.05 40.80 -7.56
N GLN A 205 -9.96 39.48 -7.74
CA GLN A 205 -10.83 38.77 -8.68
C GLN A 205 -12.28 38.93 -8.21
N ASP A 206 -13.10 39.45 -9.13
CA ASP A 206 -14.53 39.60 -8.98
C ASP A 206 -15.16 38.19 -8.80
N PRO A 207 -16.10 37.95 -7.88
CA PRO A 207 -16.58 36.60 -7.54
C PRO A 207 -17.44 35.91 -8.63
N THR A 208 -17.51 36.45 -9.85
CA THR A 208 -18.51 36.10 -10.86
C THR A 208 -17.97 35.38 -12.09
N GLU A 209 -16.67 35.10 -12.18
CA GLU A 209 -16.15 34.24 -13.26
C GLU A 209 -16.34 32.77 -12.91
N GLU A 210 -17.50 32.24 -13.30
CA GLU A 210 -17.73 30.80 -13.45
C GLU A 210 -16.74 30.26 -14.51
N HIS A 211 -15.54 29.90 -14.07
CA HIS A 211 -14.68 29.05 -14.87
C HIS A 211 -15.35 27.68 -14.99
N ASP A 212 -15.96 27.43 -16.14
CA ASP A 212 -16.42 26.11 -16.62
C ASP A 212 -15.23 25.17 -16.86
N GLU A 213 -14.36 25.00 -15.86
CA GLU A 213 -13.37 23.93 -15.87
C GLU A 213 -14.10 22.60 -15.61
N PRO A 214 -13.82 21.55 -16.40
CA PRO A 214 -14.42 20.24 -16.16
C PRO A 214 -14.13 19.81 -14.73
N GLN A 215 -15.17 19.65 -13.92
CA GLN A 215 -15.03 19.11 -12.56
C GLN A 215 -14.57 17.66 -12.67
N MET A 216 -13.26 17.46 -12.55
CA MET A 216 -12.66 16.14 -12.56
C MET A 216 -13.02 15.40 -11.27
N THR A 217 -13.34 14.11 -11.37
CA THR A 217 -13.61 13.28 -10.20
C THR A 217 -12.34 13.07 -9.36
N ALA A 218 -12.50 12.79 -8.07
CA ALA A 218 -11.39 12.48 -7.18
C ALA A 218 -10.57 11.27 -7.67
N GLN A 219 -11.23 10.29 -8.31
CA GLN A 219 -10.56 9.14 -8.90
C GLN A 219 -9.74 9.51 -10.12
N GLU A 220 -10.28 10.30 -11.05
CA GLU A 220 -9.56 10.75 -12.25
C GLU A 220 -8.34 11.61 -11.87
N TYR A 221 -8.48 12.47 -10.85
CA TYR A 221 -7.35 13.21 -10.26
C TYR A 221 -6.26 12.29 -9.78
N LEU A 222 -6.60 11.35 -8.91
CA LEU A 222 -5.63 10.41 -8.37
C LEU A 222 -4.96 9.59 -9.48
N ASP A 223 -5.71 9.19 -10.50
CA ASP A 223 -5.19 8.38 -11.61
C ASP A 223 -4.18 9.16 -12.46
N ALA A 224 -4.50 10.41 -12.80
CA ALA A 224 -3.59 11.30 -13.53
C ALA A 224 -2.34 11.62 -12.70
N ASP A 225 -2.52 11.90 -11.40
CA ASP A 225 -1.43 12.25 -10.50
C ASP A 225 -0.46 11.08 -10.27
N PHE A 226 -1.01 9.88 -10.04
CA PHE A 226 -0.24 8.65 -9.91
C PHE A 226 0.48 8.26 -11.21
N LYS A 227 -0.10 8.59 -12.37
CA LYS A 227 0.56 8.42 -13.66
C LYS A 227 1.79 9.32 -13.78
N GLY A 228 1.66 10.61 -13.42
CA GLY A 228 2.81 11.54 -13.37
C GLY A 228 3.92 11.03 -12.46
N PHE A 229 3.57 10.53 -11.27
CA PHE A 229 4.52 9.85 -10.38
C PHE A 229 5.20 8.64 -11.06
N SER A 230 4.41 7.75 -11.66
CA SER A 230 4.96 6.54 -12.28
C SER A 230 5.88 6.86 -13.44
N ASP A 231 5.51 7.81 -14.29
CA ASP A 231 6.30 8.23 -15.44
C ASP A 231 7.62 8.85 -15.01
N LEU A 232 7.61 9.74 -14.02
CA LEU A 232 8.83 10.39 -13.51
C LEU A 232 9.79 9.35 -12.91
N ILE A 233 9.28 8.47 -12.03
CA ILE A 233 10.12 7.48 -11.33
C ILE A 233 10.68 6.41 -12.28
N LEU A 234 9.93 6.02 -13.32
CA LEU A 234 10.35 4.96 -14.23
C LEU A 234 11.16 5.46 -15.44
N SER A 235 11.03 6.73 -15.82
CA SER A 235 11.75 7.30 -16.97
C SER A 235 13.23 7.58 -16.67
N GLU A 236 13.55 8.03 -15.46
CA GLU A 236 14.91 8.41 -15.10
C GLU A 236 15.64 7.28 -14.38
N ARG A 237 16.49 6.54 -15.09
CA ARG A 237 17.27 5.43 -14.51
C ARG A 237 18.56 5.87 -13.80
N ASP A 238 19.03 7.05 -14.15
CA ASP A 238 20.29 7.65 -13.73
C ASP A 238 20.13 9.17 -13.84
N GLY A 239 20.76 9.95 -12.96
CA GLY A 239 20.69 11.41 -12.99
C GLY A 239 20.53 12.09 -11.64
N GLY A 240 20.05 13.35 -11.68
CA GLY A 240 20.00 14.28 -10.54
C GLY A 240 18.93 14.00 -9.48
N TRP A 241 18.68 14.95 -8.60
CA TRP A 241 17.69 14.81 -7.52
C TRP A 241 16.26 14.81 -8.07
N LEU A 242 15.44 13.84 -7.63
CA LEU A 242 14.01 13.83 -7.96
C LEU A 242 13.23 14.87 -7.14
N TRP A 243 13.73 15.28 -5.98
CA TRP A 243 13.02 16.18 -5.07
C TRP A 243 12.68 17.54 -5.68
N ASP A 244 13.51 18.04 -6.58
CA ASP A 244 13.30 19.33 -7.26
C ASP A 244 12.25 19.25 -8.37
N GLU A 245 11.87 18.03 -8.79
CA GLU A 245 10.87 17.76 -9.83
C GLU A 245 9.53 17.26 -9.25
N CYS A 246 9.51 16.91 -7.95
CA CYS A 246 8.36 16.33 -7.27
C CYS A 246 7.72 17.30 -6.27
N SER A 247 6.41 17.49 -6.36
CA SER A 247 5.62 18.19 -5.37
C SER A 247 4.86 17.21 -4.48
N TRP A 248 5.23 17.17 -3.20
CA TRP A 248 4.48 16.48 -2.13
C TRP A 248 3.49 17.39 -1.43
N ASP A 249 3.14 18.50 -2.06
CA ASP A 249 2.09 19.39 -1.63
C ASP A 249 0.83 18.60 -1.30
N ARG A 250 0.51 18.57 -0.01
CA ARG A 250 -0.47 17.66 0.56
C ARG A 250 -1.86 18.20 0.34
N ASN A 251 -2.72 17.39 -0.29
CA ASN A 251 -4.16 17.54 -0.14
C ASN A 251 -4.53 16.71 1.08
N SER A 252 -4.59 17.35 2.25
CA SER A 252 -4.70 16.61 3.53
C SER A 252 -6.08 15.95 3.66
N ASP A 253 -6.25 14.82 2.98
CA ASP A 253 -7.50 14.05 2.98
C ASP A 253 -7.59 13.10 4.18
N VAL A 254 -6.50 12.95 4.94
CA VAL A 254 -6.43 12.13 6.15
C VAL A 254 -5.87 12.94 7.32
N THR A 255 -6.31 12.60 8.52
CA THR A 255 -5.88 13.26 9.75
C THR A 255 -4.44 12.92 10.11
N GLU A 256 -3.76 13.84 10.79
CA GLU A 256 -2.41 13.61 11.31
C GLU A 256 -2.42 12.49 12.37
N GLY A 257 -1.47 11.55 12.28
CA GLY A 257 -1.36 10.43 13.21
C GLY A 257 -2.18 9.20 12.84
N ILE A 258 -2.71 9.10 11.62
CA ILE A 258 -3.31 7.84 11.15
C ILE A 258 -2.26 6.72 11.02
N GLU A 259 -2.67 5.49 11.33
CA GLU A 259 -1.89 4.29 11.09
C GLU A 259 -2.16 3.72 9.70
N MET A 260 -1.11 3.60 8.89
CA MET A 260 -1.23 2.97 7.57
C MET A 260 -1.49 1.46 7.71
N PRO A 261 -2.33 0.88 6.82
CA PRO A 261 -2.51 -0.57 6.77
C PRO A 261 -1.20 -1.32 6.56
N GLN A 262 -0.85 -2.23 7.47
CA GLN A 262 0.38 -3.05 7.37
C GLN A 262 0.52 -3.79 6.04
N SER A 263 -0.60 -4.21 5.43
CA SER A 263 -0.58 -4.87 4.12
C SER A 263 -0.04 -3.99 2.99
N LEU A 264 -0.23 -2.66 3.07
CA LEU A 264 0.34 -1.71 2.11
C LEU A 264 1.82 -1.45 2.37
N LEU A 265 2.32 -1.72 3.58
CA LEU A 265 3.73 -1.55 3.93
C LEU A 265 4.58 -2.78 3.66
N SER A 266 4.01 -3.99 3.74
CA SER A 266 4.79 -5.23 3.67
C SER A 266 4.93 -5.86 2.28
N GLY A 267 4.08 -5.47 1.33
CA GLY A 267 4.00 -6.07 -0.01
C GLY A 267 3.65 -7.56 -0.02
N PRO A 268 3.70 -8.24 -1.19
CA PRO A 268 3.98 -7.68 -2.52
C PRO A 268 2.88 -6.70 -2.97
N TRP A 269 3.23 -5.75 -3.85
CA TRP A 269 2.31 -4.69 -4.31
C TRP A 269 1.80 -4.99 -5.72
N ASP A 270 0.50 -4.79 -5.91
CA ASP A 270 -0.10 -4.59 -7.22
C ASP A 270 -0.32 -3.09 -7.49
N GLU A 271 -0.79 -2.74 -8.69
CA GLU A 271 -1.05 -1.35 -9.08
C GLU A 271 -2.01 -0.64 -8.12
N ASP A 272 -3.04 -1.34 -7.65
CA ASP A 272 -4.05 -0.77 -6.75
C ASP A 272 -3.43 -0.47 -5.38
N MET A 273 -2.56 -1.34 -4.87
CA MET A 273 -1.83 -1.13 -3.63
C MET A 273 -0.82 0.01 -3.73
N LEU A 274 -0.09 0.13 -4.84
CA LEU A 274 0.83 1.25 -5.07
C LEU A 274 0.08 2.57 -5.14
N LYS A 275 -1.03 2.62 -5.90
CA LYS A 275 -1.87 3.81 -5.99
C LYS A 275 -2.48 4.19 -4.64
N TYR A 276 -2.87 3.21 -3.84
CA TYR A 276 -3.37 3.45 -2.48
C TYR A 276 -2.27 4.00 -1.56
N LEU A 277 -1.06 3.44 -1.60
CA LEU A 277 0.07 3.94 -0.83
C LEU A 277 0.47 5.37 -1.25
N PHE A 278 0.46 5.65 -2.56
CA PHE A 278 0.66 6.99 -3.11
C PHE A 278 -0.39 7.98 -2.59
N TRP A 279 -1.69 7.63 -2.69
CA TRP A 279 -2.76 8.47 -2.16
C TRP A 279 -2.55 8.75 -0.67
N LEU A 280 -2.33 7.72 0.16
CA LEU A 280 -2.10 7.90 1.60
C LEU A 280 -0.96 8.89 1.87
N ARG A 281 0.17 8.74 1.17
CA ARG A 281 1.31 9.64 1.33
C ARG A 281 0.95 11.07 0.90
N LYS A 282 0.34 11.25 -0.27
CA LYS A 282 -0.09 12.56 -0.79
C LYS A 282 -1.14 13.22 0.11
N SER A 283 -1.94 12.41 0.81
CA SER A 283 -2.91 12.84 1.80
C SER A 283 -2.32 13.22 3.14
N GLY A 284 -1.01 13.04 3.33
CA GLY A 284 -0.30 13.43 4.55
C GLY A 284 -0.11 12.31 5.57
N ALA A 285 -0.42 11.06 5.21
CA ALA A 285 -0.04 9.91 6.02
C ALA A 285 1.49 9.81 6.13
N GLY A 286 1.95 9.40 7.30
CA GLY A 286 3.36 9.14 7.58
C GLY A 286 3.49 7.93 8.49
N ILE A 287 4.69 7.35 8.51
CA ILE A 287 5.01 6.26 9.43
C ILE A 287 5.29 6.84 10.81
N ASP A 288 4.54 6.38 11.80
CA ASP A 288 4.87 6.59 13.20
C ASP A 288 5.87 5.52 13.67
N TRP A 289 7.06 5.98 14.06
CA TRP A 289 8.15 5.16 14.57
C TRP A 289 8.14 5.00 16.10
N LEU A 290 7.42 5.84 16.82
CA LEU A 290 7.46 5.92 18.29
C LEU A 290 6.32 5.13 18.93
N SER A 291 5.11 5.21 18.35
CA SER A 291 3.92 4.60 18.95
C SER A 291 3.45 3.31 18.28
N SER A 292 4.01 2.96 17.11
CA SER A 292 3.54 1.87 16.26
C SER A 292 4.68 0.98 15.74
N THR A 293 4.36 -0.26 15.37
CA THR A 293 5.29 -1.17 14.69
C THR A 293 5.35 -0.92 13.18
N SER A 294 4.67 0.12 12.69
CA SER A 294 4.56 0.43 11.26
C SER A 294 5.93 0.70 10.63
N GLY A 295 6.88 1.27 11.37
CA GLY A 295 8.25 1.47 10.89
C GLY A 295 9.02 0.18 10.63
N GLU A 296 8.90 -0.82 11.52
CA GLU A 296 9.55 -2.12 11.34
C GLU A 296 8.95 -2.87 10.15
N VAL A 297 7.62 -2.88 10.03
CA VAL A 297 6.91 -3.49 8.90
C VAL A 297 7.28 -2.80 7.59
N GLY A 298 7.38 -1.47 7.61
CA GLY A 298 7.81 -0.67 6.46
C GLY A 298 9.25 -0.96 6.03
N LEU A 299 10.17 -1.17 6.98
CA LEU A 299 11.56 -1.54 6.68
C LEU A 299 11.67 -2.96 6.11
N GLU A 300 10.87 -3.91 6.60
CA GLU A 300 10.77 -5.24 5.99
C GLU A 300 10.18 -5.15 4.57
N GLY A 301 9.18 -4.29 4.39
CA GLY A 301 8.64 -3.90 3.10
C GLY A 301 9.72 -3.37 2.16
N MET A 302 10.52 -2.40 2.61
CA MET A 302 11.61 -1.82 1.82
C MET A 302 12.58 -2.89 1.31
N LYS A 303 12.98 -3.83 2.17
CA LYS A 303 13.83 -4.96 1.76
C LYS A 303 13.17 -5.83 0.69
N LYS A 304 11.86 -6.12 0.83
CA LYS A 304 11.10 -6.85 -0.19
C LYS A 304 10.98 -6.09 -1.49
N ALA A 305 10.77 -4.76 -1.45
CA ALA A 305 10.70 -3.92 -2.64
C ALA A 305 12.04 -3.94 -3.40
N ILE A 306 13.16 -3.85 -2.68
CA ILE A 306 14.52 -4.00 -3.25
C ILE A 306 14.71 -5.41 -3.85
N LEU A 307 14.33 -6.47 -3.13
CA LEU A 307 14.43 -7.86 -3.61
C LEU A 307 13.60 -8.13 -4.87
N PHE A 308 12.43 -7.50 -5.00
CA PHE A 308 11.60 -7.64 -6.19
C PHE A 308 11.97 -6.67 -7.30
N GLY A 309 12.74 -5.63 -7.00
CA GLY A 309 13.09 -4.56 -7.94
C GLY A 309 11.94 -3.61 -8.24
N ASP A 310 10.99 -3.45 -7.31
CA ASP A 310 9.87 -2.53 -7.48
C ASP A 310 10.28 -1.11 -7.05
N ILE A 311 10.76 -0.34 -8.02
CA ILE A 311 11.26 1.03 -7.83
C ILE A 311 10.16 1.94 -7.27
N ARG A 312 8.90 1.78 -7.72
CA ARG A 312 7.79 2.62 -7.24
C ARG A 312 7.50 2.35 -5.77
N ALA A 313 7.49 1.07 -5.36
CA ALA A 313 7.35 0.71 -3.96
C ALA A 313 8.51 1.27 -3.10
N ILE A 314 9.76 1.20 -3.59
CA ILE A 314 10.93 1.77 -2.90
C ILE A 314 10.73 3.26 -2.63
N HIS A 315 10.37 4.04 -3.65
CA HIS A 315 10.14 5.49 -3.53
C HIS A 315 9.01 5.82 -2.56
N LEU A 316 7.86 5.18 -2.72
CA LEU A 316 6.70 5.41 -1.86
C LEU A 316 7.01 5.09 -0.40
N LEU A 317 7.64 3.94 -0.13
CA LEU A 317 8.03 3.56 1.23
C LEU A 317 9.06 4.53 1.81
N ALA A 318 10.11 4.89 1.06
CA ALA A 318 11.11 5.86 1.50
C ALA A 318 10.42 7.17 1.91
N TRP A 319 9.58 7.71 1.05
CA TRP A 319 8.90 8.98 1.26
C TRP A 319 7.81 8.94 2.33
N THR A 320 7.23 7.78 2.66
CA THR A 320 6.31 7.65 3.82
C THR A 320 6.98 7.84 5.17
N GLY A 321 8.31 7.88 5.22
CA GLY A 321 9.08 8.14 6.45
C GLY A 321 10.17 7.10 6.73
N ILE A 322 10.45 6.18 5.81
CA ILE A 322 11.57 5.23 5.93
C ILE A 322 12.90 5.85 5.51
N ILE A 323 12.87 6.96 4.77
CA ILE A 323 14.06 7.63 4.24
C ILE A 323 15.16 7.84 5.30
N GLU A 324 14.81 8.29 6.51
CA GLU A 324 15.77 8.52 7.60
C GLU A 324 16.44 7.24 8.15
N LYS A 325 15.89 6.07 7.82
CA LYS A 325 16.40 4.74 8.18
C LYS A 325 17.06 4.02 7.00
N LEU A 326 17.14 4.65 5.82
CA LEU A 326 17.95 4.15 4.71
C LEU A 326 19.42 4.36 5.06
N ASP A 327 20.01 3.36 5.69
CA ASP A 327 21.41 3.36 6.06
C ASP A 327 22.30 2.69 5.01
N VAL A 328 23.60 2.91 5.17
CA VAL A 328 24.64 2.37 4.29
C VAL A 328 24.62 0.85 4.26
N ASP A 329 24.25 0.21 5.37
CA ASP A 329 24.18 -1.25 5.46
C ASP A 329 23.06 -1.81 4.58
N LEU A 330 21.91 -1.15 4.51
CA LEU A 330 20.85 -1.50 3.58
C LEU A 330 21.25 -1.29 2.12
N LEU A 331 22.00 -0.23 1.80
CA LEU A 331 22.51 0.02 0.46
C LEU A 331 23.53 -1.07 0.04
N ILE A 332 24.49 -1.39 0.89
CA ILE A 332 25.46 -2.48 0.66
C ILE A 332 24.74 -3.82 0.50
N TRP A 333 23.73 -4.06 1.32
CA TRP A 333 22.89 -5.24 1.19
C TRP A 333 22.15 -5.26 -0.16
N ALA A 334 21.66 -4.11 -0.64
CA ALA A 334 20.97 -3.98 -1.93
C ALA A 334 21.89 -4.29 -3.12
N PHE A 335 23.18 -3.94 -3.09
CA PHE A 335 24.12 -4.30 -4.16
C PHE A 335 24.14 -5.81 -4.47
N ARG A 336 23.94 -6.65 -3.43
CA ARG A 336 23.93 -8.11 -3.56
C ARG A 336 22.55 -8.70 -3.82
N ASN A 337 21.50 -8.04 -3.35
CA ASN A 337 20.16 -8.64 -3.24
C ASN A 337 19.09 -7.96 -4.11
N ALA A 338 19.40 -6.86 -4.79
CA ALA A 338 18.43 -6.21 -5.68
C ALA A 338 17.92 -7.18 -6.75
N GLY A 339 16.60 -7.21 -6.94
CA GLY A 339 15.95 -7.92 -8.05
C GLY A 339 15.60 -6.98 -9.20
N GLY A 340 15.04 -7.54 -10.27
CA GLY A 340 14.64 -6.77 -11.45
C GLY A 340 15.82 -6.04 -12.10
N ASP A 341 15.60 -4.77 -12.44
CA ASP A 341 16.67 -3.90 -12.97
C ASP A 341 17.55 -3.39 -11.82
N LYS A 342 18.59 -4.18 -11.49
CA LYS A 342 19.48 -3.93 -10.35
C LYS A 342 20.12 -2.54 -10.41
N LEU A 343 20.60 -2.12 -11.57
CA LEU A 343 21.23 -0.81 -11.75
C LEU A 343 20.24 0.31 -11.42
N ALA A 344 19.02 0.23 -11.97
CA ALA A 344 18.00 1.22 -11.69
C ALA A 344 17.63 1.25 -10.20
N VAL A 345 17.45 0.09 -9.55
CA VAL A 345 17.17 0.02 -8.10
C VAL A 345 18.27 0.70 -7.27
N ILE A 346 19.54 0.40 -7.58
CA ILE A 346 20.69 0.93 -6.86
C ILE A 346 20.81 2.45 -7.04
N ASN A 347 20.72 2.93 -8.29
CA ASN A 347 20.75 4.37 -8.57
C ASN A 347 19.60 5.10 -7.86
N GLN A 348 18.40 4.51 -7.84
CA GLN A 348 17.26 5.11 -7.17
C GLN A 348 17.44 5.17 -5.64
N LEU A 349 18.03 4.14 -5.01
CA LEU A 349 18.37 4.19 -3.60
C LEU A 349 19.39 5.29 -3.30
N LEU A 350 20.41 5.44 -4.14
CA LEU A 350 21.44 6.48 -4.02
C LEU A 350 20.83 7.89 -4.10
N ARG A 351 19.89 8.11 -5.04
CA ARG A 351 19.17 9.38 -5.22
C ARG A 351 18.27 9.74 -4.03
N LEU A 352 17.78 8.75 -3.28
CA LEU A 352 16.83 8.96 -2.18
C LEU A 352 17.47 9.55 -0.92
N ASN A 353 18.50 8.91 -0.36
CA ASN A 353 19.05 9.29 0.95
C ASN A 353 20.58 9.37 1.01
N PHE A 354 21.29 9.07 -0.08
CA PHE A 354 22.75 9.07 -0.11
C PHE A 354 23.27 10.29 -0.87
N SER A 355 22.67 11.44 -0.57
CA SER A 355 22.92 12.64 -1.36
C SER A 355 24.35 13.13 -1.27
N THR A 356 24.83 13.07 -0.03
CA THR A 356 26.16 13.44 0.40
C THR A 356 26.69 12.22 1.15
N ILE A 357 27.72 11.61 0.58
CA ILE A 357 28.32 10.40 1.15
C ILE A 357 29.57 10.84 1.93
N PRO A 358 29.58 10.75 3.28
CA PRO A 358 30.78 11.07 4.04
C PRO A 358 31.95 10.16 3.65
N ASP A 359 33.19 10.65 3.68
CA ASP A 359 34.39 9.90 3.25
C ASP A 359 34.55 8.52 3.90
N ARG A 360 34.10 8.36 5.15
CA ARG A 360 34.12 7.07 5.85
C ARG A 360 33.14 6.07 5.23
N VAL A 361 31.98 6.56 4.81
CA VAL A 361 30.95 5.78 4.13
C VAL A 361 31.41 5.47 2.71
N SER A 362 31.94 6.46 2.00
CA SER A 362 32.50 6.32 0.65
C SER A 362 33.50 5.16 0.57
N ARG A 363 34.52 5.15 1.44
CA ARG A 363 35.48 4.03 1.54
C ARG A 363 34.86 2.66 1.81
N LYS A 364 33.73 2.63 2.54
CA LYS A 364 33.01 1.36 2.80
C LYS A 364 32.29 0.89 1.53
N LEU A 365 31.66 1.79 0.79
CA LEU A 365 31.08 1.47 -0.52
C LEU A 365 32.16 1.01 -1.51
N ASP A 366 33.27 1.75 -1.62
CA ASP A 366 34.36 1.42 -2.54
C ASP A 366 34.92 0.02 -2.26
N LYS A 367 35.14 -0.28 -0.97
CA LYS A 367 35.59 -1.62 -0.56
C LYS A 367 34.59 -2.70 -0.97
N GLU A 368 33.31 -2.50 -0.70
CA GLU A 368 32.28 -3.50 -1.04
C GLU A 368 32.12 -3.68 -2.56
N LEU A 369 32.23 -2.59 -3.35
CA LEU A 369 32.22 -2.67 -4.81
C LEU A 369 33.47 -3.38 -5.35
N ALA A 370 34.65 -3.11 -4.78
CA ALA A 370 35.89 -3.82 -5.12
C ALA A 370 35.83 -5.30 -4.75
N ASP A 371 35.30 -5.64 -3.57
CA ASP A 371 35.09 -7.03 -3.15
C ASP A 371 34.12 -7.75 -4.11
N LEU A 372 33.02 -7.09 -4.51
CA LEU A 372 32.07 -7.63 -5.51
C LEU A 372 32.70 -7.85 -6.89
N MET A 373 33.56 -6.94 -7.33
CA MET A 373 34.28 -7.04 -8.60
C MET A 373 35.29 -8.18 -8.60
N GLU A 374 36.03 -8.36 -7.50
CA GLU A 374 36.96 -9.48 -7.34
C GLU A 374 36.22 -10.83 -7.27
N GLU A 375 35.11 -10.91 -6.53
CA GLU A 375 34.24 -12.09 -6.52
C GLU A 375 33.73 -12.42 -7.93
N ALA A 376 33.26 -11.42 -8.69
CA ALA A 376 32.78 -11.63 -10.07
C ALA A 376 33.89 -12.22 -10.97
N ARG A 377 35.13 -11.73 -10.81
CA ARG A 377 36.30 -12.25 -11.53
C ARG A 377 36.66 -13.68 -11.14
N GLN A 378 36.51 -14.03 -9.86
CA GLN A 378 36.76 -15.39 -9.37
C GLN A 378 35.70 -16.38 -9.83
N ASP A 379 34.43 -15.96 -9.83
CA ASP A 379 33.30 -16.78 -10.23
C ASP A 379 33.13 -16.86 -11.77
N GLY A 380 33.75 -15.94 -12.51
CA GLY A 380 33.57 -15.81 -13.96
C GLY A 380 32.20 -15.26 -14.35
N ASP A 381 31.59 -14.44 -13.48
CA ASP A 381 30.27 -13.83 -13.66
C ASP A 381 30.41 -12.46 -14.36
N ASP A 382 30.37 -12.49 -15.69
CA ASP A 382 30.50 -11.29 -16.52
C ASP A 382 29.36 -10.28 -16.27
N GLU A 383 28.14 -10.73 -15.94
CA GLU A 383 26.99 -9.86 -15.65
C GLU A 383 27.19 -9.08 -14.35
N LYS A 384 27.68 -9.76 -13.31
CA LYS A 384 28.02 -9.13 -12.03
C LYS A 384 29.16 -8.12 -12.20
N HIS A 385 30.17 -8.47 -13.00
CA HIS A 385 31.28 -7.56 -13.31
C HIS A 385 30.80 -6.31 -14.07
N GLU A 386 29.98 -6.48 -15.11
CA GLU A 386 29.41 -5.36 -15.88
C GLU A 386 28.53 -4.47 -15.01
N LEU A 387 27.71 -5.04 -14.13
CA LEU A 387 26.85 -4.28 -13.22
C LEU A 387 27.68 -3.35 -12.31
N VAL A 388 28.75 -3.86 -11.69
CA VAL A 388 29.62 -3.05 -10.82
C VAL A 388 30.27 -1.92 -11.60
N MET A 389 30.76 -2.20 -12.82
CA MET A 389 31.32 -1.16 -13.69
C MET A 389 30.29 -0.09 -14.03
N ARG A 390 29.05 -0.47 -14.37
CA ARG A 390 27.98 0.48 -14.70
C ARG A 390 27.54 1.32 -13.52
N ILE A 391 27.60 0.77 -12.30
CA ILE A 391 27.36 1.54 -11.07
C ILE A 391 28.48 2.57 -10.89
N LEU A 392 29.75 2.15 -10.99
CA LEU A 392 30.90 3.06 -10.82
C LEU A 392 30.93 4.20 -11.84
N THR A 393 30.43 3.97 -13.06
CA THR A 393 30.35 4.98 -14.11
C THR A 393 28.99 5.70 -14.18
N SER A 394 28.09 5.50 -13.21
CA SER A 394 26.76 6.10 -13.25
C SER A 394 26.82 7.60 -12.97
N GLU A 395 25.97 8.38 -13.63
CA GLU A 395 25.87 9.83 -13.38
C GLU A 395 25.45 10.11 -11.92
N THR A 396 24.67 9.18 -11.33
CA THR A 396 24.25 9.23 -9.93
C THR A 396 25.44 9.18 -8.96
N LEU A 397 26.52 8.49 -9.30
CA LEU A 397 27.73 8.36 -8.48
C LEU A 397 28.89 9.23 -8.95
N ASP A 398 28.81 9.82 -10.14
CA ASP A 398 29.88 10.64 -10.70
C ASP A 398 30.25 11.79 -9.76
N GLY A 399 31.55 11.90 -9.44
CA GLY A 399 32.10 12.86 -8.48
C GLY A 399 31.74 12.65 -7.01
N ARG A 400 31.07 11.54 -6.63
CA ARG A 400 30.64 11.25 -5.24
C ARG A 400 31.43 10.15 -4.53
N LEU A 401 32.14 9.32 -5.28
CA LEU A 401 33.12 8.36 -4.77
C LEU A 401 34.52 8.77 -5.28
N GLU A 402 35.56 8.61 -4.45
CA GLU A 402 36.92 8.82 -4.95
C GLU A 402 37.21 7.70 -5.93
N ALA A 403 37.46 8.05 -7.20
CA ALA A 403 37.75 7.10 -8.26
C ALA A 403 38.79 6.09 -7.77
N VAL A 404 38.39 4.82 -7.70
CA VAL A 404 39.30 3.70 -7.45
C VAL A 404 40.27 3.65 -8.63
N GLY A 405 41.43 4.27 -8.45
CA GLY A 405 42.58 4.22 -9.36
C GLY A 405 43.47 3.03 -9.07
#